data_AF-A0A424YHM3-F1
#
_entry.id   AF-A0A424YHM3-F1
#
_cell.length_a   1.000
_cell.length_b   1.000
_cell.length_c   1.000
_cell.angle_alpha   90.00
_cell.angle_beta   90.00
_cell.angle_gamma   90.00
#
_symmetry.space_group_name_H-M   'P 1'
#
loop_
_entity.id
_entity.type
_entity.pdbx_description
1 polymer ?
#
loop_
_entity_poly.entity_id
_entity_poly.type
_entity_poly.pdbx_seq_one_letter_code
_entity_poly.pdbx_strand_id
1 'polypeptide(L)'
;MAKLFNHNLIRHYIQSHQIDDFENKIQVIRKWKRSLETNKGAHEQALRSGFLNGIFKIILGYEGSSDSPDEWTLDEETSTDTDATFPDGKLGFFYSIDDK
;
A
#
# COMPACT_ATOMS: atom_id res chain seq x y z
N MET A 1 -8.83 -9.00 26.41
CA MET A 1 -8.72 -8.34 25.09
C MET A 1 -10.01 -8.62 24.34
N ALA A 2 -10.74 -7.57 23.95
CA ALA A 2 -11.96 -7.74 23.17
C ALA A 2 -11.63 -8.46 21.85
N LYS A 3 -12.41 -9.46 21.45
CA LYS A 3 -12.30 -10.07 20.13
C LYS A 3 -12.84 -9.06 19.11
N LEU A 4 -11.98 -8.12 18.70
CA LEU A 4 -12.28 -7.09 17.70
C LEU A 4 -12.77 -7.72 16.39
N PHE A 5 -12.35 -8.96 16.12
CA PHE A 5 -12.72 -9.71 14.93
C PHE A 5 -13.44 -11.03 15.25
N ASN A 6 -14.46 -11.35 14.46
CA ASN A 6 -15.09 -12.66 14.49
C ASN A 6 -14.21 -13.67 13.75
N HIS A 7 -13.46 -14.47 14.51
CA HIS A 7 -12.49 -15.42 13.99
C HIS A 7 -13.13 -16.56 13.18
N ASN A 8 -14.38 -16.92 13.49
CA ASN A 8 -15.10 -17.95 12.73
C ASN A 8 -15.46 -17.43 11.34
N LEU A 9 -15.89 -16.17 11.26
CA LEU A 9 -16.20 -15.49 10.01
C LEU A 9 -14.94 -15.35 9.13
N ILE A 10 -13.83 -14.89 9.71
CA ILE A 10 -12.55 -14.78 9.00
C ILE A 10 -12.09 -16.13 8.47
N ARG A 11 -12.14 -17.20 9.29
CA ARG A 11 -11.74 -18.55 8.86
C ARG A 11 -12.59 -19.04 7.69
N HIS A 12 -13.89 -18.78 7.72
CA HIS A 12 -14.79 -19.15 6.63
C HIS A 12 -14.43 -18.45 5.31
N TYR A 13 -14.16 -17.14 5.35
CA TYR A 13 -13.77 -16.39 4.14
C TYR A 13 -12.37 -16.75 3.62
N ILE A 14 -11.41 -17.05 4.50
CA ILE A 14 -10.06 -17.46 4.10
C ILE A 14 -10.08 -18.82 3.39
N GLN A 15 -10.92 -19.77 3.82
CA GLN A 15 -10.97 -21.11 3.23
C GLN A 15 -11.43 -21.13 1.78
N SER A 16 -12.24 -20.16 1.36
CA SER A 16 -12.76 -20.05 0.00
C SER A 16 -11.98 -19.09 -0.90
N HIS A 17 -11.07 -18.29 -0.34
CA HIS A 17 -10.27 -17.34 -1.09
C HIS A 17 -8.95 -17.94 -1.54
N GLN A 18 -8.67 -17.82 -2.84
CA GLN A 18 -7.32 -17.95 -3.38
C GLN A 18 -6.73 -16.55 -3.56
N ILE A 19 -5.46 -16.40 -3.19
CA ILE A 19 -4.74 -15.15 -3.36
C ILE A 19 -3.92 -15.28 -4.63
N ASP A 20 -4.25 -14.48 -5.63
CA ASP A 20 -3.45 -14.41 -6.86
C ASP A 20 -2.05 -13.89 -6.56
N ASP A 21 -1.07 -14.47 -7.25
CA ASP A 21 0.36 -14.16 -7.11
C ASP A 21 0.86 -14.22 -5.66
N PHE A 22 0.35 -15.19 -4.89
CA PHE A 22 0.65 -15.34 -3.46
C PHE A 22 2.15 -15.33 -3.16
N GLU A 23 2.96 -16.02 -3.97
CA GLU A 23 4.40 -16.13 -3.70
C GLU A 23 5.10 -14.77 -3.86
N ASN A 24 4.76 -13.98 -4.87
CA ASN A 24 5.33 -12.63 -5.00
C ASN A 24 4.89 -11.74 -3.83
N LYS A 25 3.59 -11.75 -3.50
CA LYS A 25 3.04 -10.96 -2.39
C LYS A 25 3.72 -11.30 -1.05
N ILE A 26 3.94 -12.58 -0.75
CA ILE A 26 4.63 -12.97 0.48
C ILE A 26 6.11 -12.59 0.47
N GLN A 27 6.78 -12.62 -0.69
CA GLN A 27 8.17 -12.16 -0.82
C GLN A 27 8.29 -10.65 -0.55
N VAL A 28 7.35 -9.84 -1.02
CA VAL A 28 7.30 -8.40 -0.71
C VAL A 28 7.15 -8.18 0.79
N ILE A 29 6.24 -8.89 1.46
CA ILE A 29 6.07 -8.81 2.93
C ILE A 29 7.35 -9.22 3.65
N ARG A 30 8.00 -10.33 3.24
CA ARG A 30 9.25 -10.80 3.84
C ARG A 30 10.38 -9.79 3.67
N LYS A 31 10.53 -9.23 2.47
CA LYS A 31 11.52 -8.18 2.17
C LYS A 31 11.29 -6.97 3.07
N TRP A 32 10.04 -6.58 3.26
CA TRP A 32 9.69 -5.48 4.14
C TRP A 32 10.00 -5.82 5.60
N LYS A 33 9.56 -6.96 6.13
CA LYS A 33 9.93 -7.39 7.49
C LYS A 33 11.45 -7.32 7.73
N ARG A 34 12.25 -7.79 6.76
CA ARG A 34 13.71 -7.72 6.82
C ARG A 34 14.23 -6.28 6.80
N SER A 35 13.67 -5.42 5.95
CA SER A 35 14.03 -4.00 5.90
C SER A 35 13.70 -3.27 7.21
N LEU A 36 12.58 -3.58 7.89
CA LEU A 36 12.28 -3.06 9.24
C LEU A 36 13.35 -3.45 10.26
N GLU A 37 13.75 -4.72 10.24
CA GLU A 37 14.71 -5.28 11.21
C GLU A 37 16.12 -4.72 11.00
N THR A 38 16.50 -4.44 9.75
CA THR A 38 17.86 -4.02 9.38
C THR A 38 18.05 -2.50 9.44
N ASN A 39 17.02 -1.72 9.09
CA ASN A 39 17.11 -0.25 8.99
C ASN A 39 16.53 0.46 10.22
N LYS A 40 17.08 0.22 11.41
CA LYS A 40 16.72 0.94 12.65
C LYS A 40 17.16 2.43 12.68
N GLY A 41 17.16 3.11 11.54
CA GLY A 41 17.57 4.51 11.40
C GLY A 41 17.55 5.05 9.98
N ALA A 42 17.00 4.32 9.00
CA ALA A 42 16.78 4.89 7.67
C ALA A 42 15.75 6.02 7.73
N HIS A 43 15.93 7.07 6.92
CA HIS A 43 14.98 8.17 6.82
C HIS A 43 13.57 7.62 6.64
N GLU A 44 12.72 7.95 7.60
CA GLU A 44 11.33 7.50 7.73
C GLU A 44 10.55 7.70 6.42
N GLN A 45 10.91 8.73 5.66
CA GLN A 45 10.38 9.06 4.35
C GLN A 45 10.56 7.95 3.29
N ALA A 46 11.76 7.38 3.15
CA ALA A 46 12.04 6.32 2.19
C ALA A 46 11.34 5.01 2.58
N LEU A 47 11.20 4.76 3.89
CA LEU A 47 10.46 3.63 4.44
C LEU A 47 8.95 3.79 4.19
N ARG A 48 8.41 5.01 4.26
CA ARG A 48 6.99 5.32 3.99
C ARG A 48 6.63 5.09 2.52
N SER A 49 7.36 5.65 1.56
CA SER A 49 7.07 5.43 0.13
C SER A 49 7.24 3.96 -0.29
N GLY A 50 8.24 3.27 0.26
CA GLY A 50 8.42 1.83 0.03
C GLY A 50 7.30 0.97 0.63
N PHE A 51 6.76 1.38 1.79
CA PHE A 51 5.60 0.75 2.40
C PHE A 51 4.33 0.96 1.57
N LEU A 52 4.06 2.19 1.13
CA LEU A 52 2.85 2.53 0.38
C LEU A 52 2.77 1.72 -0.92
N ASN A 53 3.83 1.77 -1.73
CA ASN A 53 3.94 0.97 -2.95
C ASN A 53 3.93 -0.54 -2.67
N GLY A 54 4.67 -1.01 -1.66
CA GLY A 54 4.75 -2.45 -1.37
C GLY A 54 3.41 -3.04 -0.92
N ILE A 55 2.69 -2.36 -0.03
CA ILE A 55 1.45 -2.85 0.55
C ILE A 55 0.25 -2.51 -0.34
N PHE A 56 0.03 -1.24 -0.64
CA PHE A 56 -1.18 -0.82 -1.34
C PHE A 56 -1.13 -1.17 -2.82
N LYS A 57 -0.02 -0.94 -3.50
CA LYS A 57 0.08 -1.26 -4.93
C LYS A 57 0.30 -2.74 -5.20
N ILE A 58 1.32 -3.37 -4.62
CA ILE A 58 1.67 -4.77 -4.98
C ILE A 58 0.76 -5.81 -4.30
N ILE A 59 0.47 -5.66 -3.01
CA ILE A 59 -0.29 -6.70 -2.28
C ILE A 59 -1.79 -6.51 -2.46
N LEU A 60 -2.27 -5.28 -2.32
CA LEU A 60 -3.68 -4.95 -2.37
C LEU A 60 -4.18 -4.56 -3.77
N GLY A 61 -3.27 -4.30 -4.72
CA GLY A 61 -3.63 -4.05 -6.12
C GLY A 61 -4.23 -2.67 -6.38
N TYR A 62 -3.95 -1.69 -5.52
CA TYR A 62 -4.32 -0.31 -5.81
C TYR A 62 -3.48 0.24 -6.95
N GLU A 63 -4.11 0.99 -7.84
CA GLU A 63 -3.47 1.58 -9.01
C GLU A 63 -3.16 3.04 -8.74
N GLY A 64 -1.95 3.48 -9.11
CA GLY A 64 -1.58 4.88 -9.06
C GLY A 64 -1.90 5.60 -10.36
N SER A 65 -1.88 6.93 -10.33
CA SER A 65 -2.09 7.77 -11.52
C SER A 65 -1.13 7.47 -12.68
N SER A 66 0.06 6.93 -12.39
CA SER A 66 1.02 6.50 -13.42
C SER A 66 0.70 5.14 -14.06
N ASP A 67 -0.10 4.30 -13.39
CA ASP A 67 -0.50 2.98 -13.91
C ASP A 67 -1.79 3.08 -14.71
N SER A 68 -2.73 3.91 -14.24
CA SER A 68 -4.04 4.12 -14.85
C SER A 68 -4.33 5.63 -14.91
N PRO A 69 -4.18 6.26 -16.10
CA PRO A 69 -4.24 7.72 -16.25
C PRO A 69 -5.66 8.29 -16.16
N ASP A 70 -6.68 7.48 -16.49
CA ASP A 70 -8.08 7.93 -16.51
C ASP A 70 -8.74 7.79 -15.12
N GLU A 71 -8.44 6.72 -14.40
CA GLU A 71 -8.93 6.44 -13.06
C GLU A 71 -7.84 5.77 -12.21
N TRP A 72 -7.70 6.16 -10.95
CA TRP A 72 -6.75 5.52 -10.04
C TRP A 72 -7.29 5.46 -8.62
N THR A 73 -6.64 4.65 -7.78
CA THR A 73 -7.13 4.36 -6.42
C THR A 73 -6.11 4.65 -5.31
N LEU A 74 -4.85 4.92 -5.68
CA LEU A 74 -3.78 5.33 -4.80
C LEU A 74 -3.12 6.61 -5.33
N ASP A 75 -3.08 7.66 -4.51
CA ASP A 75 -2.36 8.89 -4.82
C ASP A 75 -1.24 9.08 -3.79
N GLU A 76 0.01 9.18 -4.27
CA GLU A 76 1.18 9.42 -3.43
C GLU A 76 1.60 10.89 -3.57
N GLU A 77 1.40 11.69 -2.52
CA GLU A 77 1.89 13.07 -2.53
C GLU A 77 3.41 13.06 -2.31
N THR A 78 4.18 13.39 -3.34
CA THR A 78 5.60 13.71 -3.18
C THR A 78 5.75 15.06 -2.50
N SER A 79 6.28 15.06 -1.28
CA SER A 79 6.73 16.28 -0.61
C SER A 79 7.77 17.00 -1.49
N THR A 80 7.46 18.20 -1.98
CA THR A 80 8.46 19.08 -2.60
C THR A 80 9.32 19.73 -1.51
N ASP A 81 10.60 20.01 -1.79
CA ASP A 81 11.59 20.55 -0.82
C ASP A 81 11.14 21.83 -0.07
N THR A 82 10.10 22.50 -0.56
CA THR A 82 9.52 23.72 0.01
C THR A 82 8.41 23.48 1.03
N ASP A 83 7.86 22.27 1.13
CA ASP A 83 6.74 21.96 2.00
C ASP A 83 7.20 20.99 3.09
N ALA A 84 7.10 21.38 4.36
CA ALA A 84 7.42 20.53 5.52
C ALA A 84 6.38 19.42 5.74
N THR A 85 5.65 19.06 4.68
CA THR A 85 4.53 18.13 4.67
C THR A 85 5.08 16.76 4.29
N PHE A 86 5.09 15.85 5.25
CA PHE A 86 5.54 14.47 5.06
C PHE A 86 4.74 13.82 3.92
N PRO A 87 5.36 12.96 3.08
CA PRO A 87 4.63 12.27 2.03
C PRO A 87 3.62 11.31 2.66
N ASP A 88 2.35 11.59 2.40
CA ASP A 88 1.20 10.79 2.79
C ASP A 88 0.60 10.13 1.54
N GLY A 89 0.05 8.92 1.73
CA GLY A 89 -0.67 8.20 0.69
C GLY A 89 -2.18 8.35 0.88
N LYS A 90 -2.88 8.76 -0.17
CA LYS A 90 -4.35 8.85 -0.18
C LYS A 90 -4.93 7.65 -0.91
N LEU A 91 -5.94 7.03 -0.31
CA LEU A 91 -6.75 5.99 -0.94
C LEU A 91 -8.11 6.59 -1.29
N GLY A 92 -8.58 6.36 -2.50
CA GLY A 92 -9.82 6.94 -3.00
C GLY A 92 -10.22 6.40 -4.36
N PHE A 93 -11.23 7.00 -4.97
CA PHE A 93 -11.50 6.86 -6.40
C PHE A 93 -11.24 8.21 -7.02
N PHE A 94 -10.20 8.28 -7.82
CA PHE A 94 -9.74 9.49 -8.48
C PHE A 94 -9.96 9.34 -9.98
N TYR A 95 -10.24 10.46 -10.65
CA TYR A 95 -10.44 10.50 -12.10
C TYR A 95 -9.69 11.71 -12.65
N SER A 96 -9.13 11.57 -13.85
CA SER A 96 -8.59 12.73 -14.56
C SER A 96 -9.76 13.61 -15.01
N ILE A 97 -9.74 14.89 -14.63
CA ILE A 97 -10.62 15.88 -15.21
C ILE A 97 -9.84 16.50 -16.38
N ASP A 98 -9.96 15.91 -17.56
CA ASP A 98 -9.54 16.55 -18.80
C ASP A 98 -10.45 17.76 -19.05
N ASP A 99 -10.05 18.93 -18.59
CA ASP A 99 -10.63 20.20 -19.00
C ASP A 99 -10.26 20.44 -20.47
N LYS A 100 -11.23 20.23 -21.38
CA LYS A 100 -11.16 20.68 -22.77
C LYS A 100 -11.66 22.11 -22.91
#